data_AF-A0A5B7DAA6-F1
#
_entry.id   AF-A0A5B7DAA6-F1
#
_cell.length_a   1.000
_cell.length_b   1.000
_cell.length_c   1.000
_cell.angle_alpha   90.00
_cell.angle_beta   90.00
_cell.angle_gamma   90.00
#
_symmetry.space_group_name_H-M   'P 1'
#
loop_
_entity.id
_entity.type
_entity.pdbx_description
1 polymer ?
#
loop_
_entity_poly.entity_id
_entity_poly.type
_entity_poly.pdbx_seq_one_letter_code
_entity_poly.pdbx_strand_id
1 'polypeptide(L)' 'MDVEYKLWHMWPQKNGQGNVHVEPGALDVVSQLLQRRVQHDVCDFDNHLDDLTCDWANPQINKLLTTLSAAAQD' A
#
# COMPACT_ATOMS: atom_id res chain seq x y z
N MET A 1 14.99 32.73 -5.05
CA MET A 1 14.46 31.63 -5.89
C MET A 1 15.01 30.35 -5.32
N ASP A 2 14.14 29.63 -4.62
CA ASP A 2 14.49 28.60 -3.66
C ASP A 2 15.12 27.36 -4.29
N VAL A 3 16.25 26.97 -3.73
CA VAL A 3 16.93 25.68 -3.94
C VAL A 3 15.98 24.48 -3.71
N GLU A 4 14.92 24.67 -2.94
CA GLU A 4 13.91 23.66 -2.61
C GLU A 4 13.00 23.29 -3.79
N TYR A 5 12.67 24.24 -4.68
CA TYR A 5 11.87 23.97 -5.88
C TYR A 5 12.59 23.08 -6.91
N LYS A 6 13.92 22.97 -6.82
CA LYS A 6 14.73 22.22 -7.78
C LYS A 6 14.84 20.72 -7.46
N LEU A 7 14.54 20.30 -6.23
CA LEU A 7 14.69 18.92 -5.77
C LEU A 7 13.50 18.01 -6.12
N TRP A 8 12.29 18.56 -6.19
CA TRP A 8 11.06 17.80 -6.47
C TRP A 8 10.87 17.42 -7.94
N HIS A 9 11.64 18.00 -8.86
CA HIS A 9 11.58 17.69 -10.31
C HIS A 9 12.63 16.65 -10.76
N MET A 10 13.36 16.05 -9.82
CA MET A 10 14.45 15.11 -10.12
C MET A 10 13.99 13.64 -10.24
N TRP A 11 12.71 13.35 -10.00
CA TRP A 11 12.14 12.01 -10.17
C TRP A 11 11.32 11.96 -11.46
N PRO A 12 11.93 11.62 -12.62
CA PRO A 12 11.18 11.45 -13.85
C PRO A 12 10.16 10.33 -13.67
N GLN A 13 8.90 10.61 -13.98
CA GLN A 13 7.87 9.58 -13.99
C GLN A 13 8.27 8.50 -14.98
N LYS A 14 8.15 7.24 -14.58
CA LYS A 14 8.29 6.09 -15.48
C LYS A 14 6.99 5.98 -16.28
N ASN A 15 6.76 6.93 -17.18
CA ASN A 15 5.49 7.11 -17.88
C ASN A 15 5.28 6.05 -18.98
N GLY A 16 4.09 5.44 -18.96
CA GLY A 16 3.36 4.87 -20.12
C GLY A 16 3.89 3.60 -20.79
N GLN A 17 5.13 3.16 -20.53
CA GLN A 17 5.78 2.11 -21.34
C GLN A 17 5.76 0.72 -20.72
N GLY A 18 4.77 0.38 -19.89
CA GLY A 18 4.59 -1.00 -19.37
C GLY A 18 5.72 -1.53 -18.46
N ASN A 19 6.74 -0.72 -18.15
CA ASN A 19 7.87 -1.11 -17.28
C ASN A 19 7.54 -1.06 -15.78
N VAL A 20 6.26 -1.00 -15.44
CA VAL A 20 5.72 -1.11 -14.08
C VAL A 20 4.85 -2.36 -14.09
N HIS A 21 5.35 -3.42 -13.46
CA HIS A 21 4.64 -4.67 -13.32
C HIS A 21 3.87 -4.65 -12.01
N VAL A 22 2.57 -4.96 -12.08
CA VAL A 22 1.71 -5.16 -10.91
C VAL A 22 1.39 -6.64 -10.86
N GLU A 23 1.42 -7.21 -9.65
CA GLU A 23 1.08 -8.62 -9.44
C GLU A 23 -0.35 -8.92 -9.91
N PRO A 24 -0.57 -10.03 -10.64
CA PRO A 24 -1.91 -10.50 -10.96
C PRO A 24 -2.77 -10.68 -9.71
N GLY A 25 -4.08 -10.41 -9.82
CA GLY A 25 -5.01 -10.55 -8.70
C GLY A 25 -4.97 -9.39 -7.68
N ALA A 26 -4.01 -8.47 -7.75
CA ALA A 26 -3.91 -7.34 -6.82
C ALA A 26 -5.20 -6.51 -6.74
N LEU A 27 -5.86 -6.25 -7.89
CA LEU A 27 -7.12 -5.51 -7.92
C LEU A 27 -8.26 -6.26 -7.23
N ASP A 28 -8.34 -7.57 -7.40
CA ASP A 28 -9.38 -8.39 -6.76
C ASP A 28 -9.19 -8.44 -5.25
N VAL A 29 -7.96 -8.68 -4.79
CA VAL A 29 -7.62 -8.67 -3.36
C VAL A 29 -7.94 -7.31 -2.74
N VAL A 30 -7.55 -6.20 -3.38
CA VAL A 30 -7.86 -4.85 -2.90
C VAL A 30 -9.37 -4.60 -2.86
N SER A 31 -10.12 -5.04 -3.87
CA SER A 31 -11.59 -4.96 -3.87
C SER A 31 -12.20 -5.68 -2.66
N GLN A 32 -11.75 -6.89 -2.36
CA GLN A 32 -12.22 -7.66 -1.20
C GLN A 32 -11.87 -6.97 0.13
N LEU A 33 -10.68 -6.38 0.26
CA LEU A 33 -10.28 -5.64 1.47
C LEU A 33 -11.11 -4.38 1.68
N LEU A 34 -11.38 -3.62 0.61
CA LEU A 34 -12.20 -2.40 0.67
C LEU A 34 -13.65 -2.71 1.05
N GLN A 35 -14.22 -3.80 0.52
CA GLN A 35 -15.56 -4.27 0.91
C GLN A 35 -15.63 -4.63 2.40
N ARG A 36 -14.53 -5.18 2.95
CA ARG A 36 -14.37 -5.48 4.38
C ARG A 36 -13.97 -4.29 5.23
N ARG A 37 -13.77 -3.10 4.62
CA ARG A 37 -13.40 -1.85 5.29
C ARG A 37 -12.05 -1.89 6.02
N VAL A 38 -11.13 -2.76 5.58
CA VAL A 38 -9.81 -2.97 6.23
C VAL A 38 -8.96 -1.70 6.25
N GLN A 39 -9.22 -0.72 5.37
CA GLN A 39 -8.52 0.57 5.39
C GLN A 39 -8.67 1.35 6.71
N HIS A 40 -9.69 1.06 7.53
CA HIS A 40 -9.84 1.68 8.85
C HIS A 40 -8.96 1.01 9.92
N ASP A 41 -8.48 -0.20 9.66
CA ASP A 41 -7.63 -0.98 10.57
C ASP A 41 -6.13 -0.83 10.25
N VAL A 42 -5.81 -0.11 9.17
CA VAL A 42 -4.41 0.17 8.77
C VAL A 42 -3.79 1.16 9.75
N CYS A 43 -2.70 0.74 10.39
CA CYS A 43 -1.83 1.62 11.16
C CYS A 43 -0.70 2.13 10.28
N ASP A 44 -0.59 3.43 10.11
CA ASP A 44 0.63 4.06 9.58
C ASP A 44 1.59 4.45 10.72
N PHE A 45 2.70 5.10 10.38
CA PHE A 45 3.69 5.48 11.38
C PHE A 45 3.21 6.64 12.27
N ASP A 46 2.36 7.53 11.75
CA ASP A 46 1.82 8.64 12.54
C ASP A 46 0.87 8.12 13.63
N ASN A 47 -0.02 7.17 13.30
CA ASN A 47 -0.88 6.50 14.26
C ASN A 47 -0.08 5.78 15.37
N HIS A 48 1.07 5.19 15.03
CA HIS A 48 1.96 4.53 15.99
C HIS A 48 2.62 5.54 16.95
N LEU A 49 2.93 6.75 16.49
CA LEU A 49 3.51 7.79 17.35
C LEU A 49 2.49 8.32 18.36
N ASP A 50 1.21 8.38 17.99
CA ASP A 50 0.11 8.73 18.90
C ASP A 50 -0.21 7.59 19.89
N ASP A 51 -0.17 6.34 19.44
CA ASP A 51 -0.36 5.14 20.25
C ASP A 51 0.64 4.04 19.88
N LEU A 52 1.64 3.85 20.75
CA LEU A 52 2.70 2.85 20.57
C LEU A 52 2.21 1.40 20.50
N THR A 53 0.95 1.13 20.86
CA THR A 53 0.35 -0.21 20.73
C THR A 53 -0.12 -0.51 19.31
N CYS A 54 -0.27 0.51 18.46
CA CYS A 54 -0.63 0.35 17.07
C CYS A 54 0.59 -0.17 16.28
N ASP A 55 0.51 -1.39 15.75
CA ASP A 55 1.61 -2.01 15.01
C ASP A 55 1.61 -1.56 13.54
N TRP A 56 2.50 -0.62 13.20
CA TRP A 56 2.67 -0.10 11.84
C TRP A 56 3.13 -1.17 10.83
N ALA A 57 3.62 -2.33 11.27
CA ALA A 57 3.91 -3.45 10.38
C ALA A 57 2.64 -4.19 9.91
N ASN A 58 1.48 -3.90 10.52
CA ASN A 58 0.16 -4.42 10.15
C ASN A 58 0.09 -5.96 9.99
N PRO A 59 0.60 -6.76 10.97
CA PRO A 59 0.76 -8.21 10.80
C PRO A 59 -0.56 -8.96 10.55
N GLN A 60 -1.68 -8.46 11.08
CA GLN A 60 -3.00 -9.08 10.85
C GLN A 60 -3.49 -8.87 9.41
N ILE A 61 -3.25 -7.68 8.85
CA ILE A 61 -3.56 -7.37 7.45
C ILE A 61 -2.68 -8.20 6.53
N ASN A 62 -1.41 -8.40 6.86
CA ASN A 62 -0.50 -9.26 6.09
C ASN A 62 -0.98 -10.72 6.02
N LYS A 63 -1.47 -11.28 7.14
CA LYS A 63 -2.06 -12.65 7.14
C LYS A 63 -3.32 -12.73 6.29
N LEU A 64 -4.17 -11.71 6.36
CA LEU A 64 -5.37 -11.63 5.54
C LEU A 64 -5.00 -11.55 4.05
N LEU A 65 -4.02 -10.70 3.69
CA LEU A 65 -3.48 -10.60 2.34
C LEU A 65 -2.97 -11.96 1.83
N THR A 66 -2.18 -12.69 2.62
CA THR A 66 -1.71 -14.04 2.24
C THR A 66 -2.87 -14.98 1.90
N THR A 67 -3.96 -14.91 2.67
CA THR A 67 -5.14 -15.76 2.45
C THR A 67 -5.89 -15.37 1.17
N LEU A 68 -6.10 -14.07 0.94
CA LEU A 68 -6.83 -13.56 -0.23
C LEU A 68 -6.02 -13.73 -1.52
N SER A 69 -4.71 -13.51 -1.47
CA SER A 69 -3.83 -13.66 -2.63
C SER A 69 -3.73 -15.12 -3.09
N ALA A 70 -3.78 -16.08 -2.17
CA ALA A 70 -3.84 -17.50 -2.54
C ALA A 70 -5.15 -17.84 -3.28
N ALA A 71 -6.28 -17.26 -2.86
CA ALA A 71 -7.58 -17.49 -3.51
C ALA A 71 -7.74 -16.77 -4.85
N ALA A 72 -7.00 -15.68 -5.09
CA ALA A 72 -7.06 -14.89 -6.32
C ALA A 72 -6.15 -15.41 -7.45
N GLN A 73 -5.38 -16.48 -7.20
CA GLN A 73 -4.47 -17.11 -8.17
C GLN A 73 -5.04 -18.38 -8.83
N ASP A 74 -6.23 -18.82 -8.43
CA ASP A 74 -7.02 -19.91 -9.05
C ASP A 74 -7.98 -19.36 -10.13
#